data_AF-A0A7S0A2B2-F1
#
_entry.id   AF-A0A7S0A2B2-F1
#
_cell.length_a   1.000
_cell.length_b   1.000
_cell.length_c   1.000
_cell.angle_alpha   90.00
_cell.angle_beta   90.00
_cell.angle_gamma   90.00
#
_symmetry.space_group_name_H-M   'P 1'
#
loop_
_entity.id
_entity.type
_entity.pdbx_description
1 polymer ?
#
loop_
_entity_poly.entity_id
_entity_poly.type
_entity_poly.pdbx_seq_one_letter_code
_entity_poly.pdbx_strand_id
1 'polypeptide(L)'
;MDKEQVFAALKGGVENKTRRLGLTKYKFCFVAKEAVSFLVSSGIAQSRSEAVRICNVFQNDGLLEHVSKNVAFEDENLYFKFCIKLKQKTAEEILDKVMPSVEVKKRKYRLSTYRNCFVGSELVDQLIVTGITKDRHQANQIGC
;
A
#
# COMPACT_ATOMS: atom_id res chain seq x y z
N MET A 1 -10.63 -18.09 -0.57
CA MET A 1 -9.90 -17.82 -1.82
C MET A 1 -8.72 -16.93 -1.48
N ASP A 2 -7.55 -17.20 -2.05
CA ASP A 2 -6.35 -16.43 -1.71
C ASP A 2 -6.36 -15.04 -2.37
N LYS A 3 -5.85 -14.02 -1.67
CA LYS A 3 -5.89 -12.61 -2.09
C LYS A 3 -5.21 -12.41 -3.43
N GLU A 4 -4.11 -13.14 -3.65
CA GLU A 4 -3.30 -13.07 -4.88
C GLU A 4 -4.06 -13.64 -6.08
N GLN A 5 -4.80 -14.75 -5.88
CA GLN A 5 -5.67 -15.32 -6.90
C GLN A 5 -6.81 -14.37 -7.26
N VAL A 6 -7.43 -13.73 -6.28
CA VAL A 6 -8.50 -12.74 -6.51
C VAL A 6 -7.97 -11.58 -7.35
N PHE A 7 -6.79 -11.06 -7.00
CA PHE A 7 -6.16 -9.96 -7.72
C PHE A 7 -5.77 -10.35 -9.15
N ALA A 8 -5.24 -11.56 -9.35
CA ALA A 8 -4.91 -12.07 -10.67
C ALA A 8 -6.17 -12.23 -11.55
N ALA A 9 -7.26 -12.76 -10.99
CA ALA A 9 -8.55 -12.88 -11.67
C ALA A 9 -9.10 -11.51 -12.07
N LEU A 10 -9.08 -10.53 -11.16
CA LEU A 10 -9.50 -9.17 -11.44
C LEU A 10 -8.69 -8.53 -12.59
N LYS A 11 -7.37 -8.73 -12.59
CA LYS A 11 -6.48 -8.18 -13.61
C LYS A 11 -6.70 -8.79 -15.00
N GLY A 12 -7.09 -10.07 -15.05
CA GLY A 12 -7.44 -10.76 -16.31
C GLY A 12 -8.88 -10.53 -16.76
N GLY A 13 -9.78 -10.20 -15.84
CA GLY A 13 -11.22 -10.09 -16.10
C GLY A 13 -11.73 -8.70 -16.45
N VAL A 14 -10.95 -7.66 -16.19
CA VAL A 14 -11.35 -6.26 -16.41
C VAL A 14 -10.56 -5.64 -17.55
N GLU A 15 -11.25 -4.86 -18.38
CA GLU A 15 -10.63 -4.19 -19.53
C GLU A 15 -9.65 -3.11 -19.07
N ASN A 16 -8.36 -3.35 -19.34
CA ASN A 16 -7.27 -2.45 -18.99
C ASN A 16 -6.74 -1.74 -20.24
N LYS A 17 -7.23 -0.52 -20.50
CA LYS A 17 -6.91 0.23 -21.72
C LYS A 17 -6.56 1.69 -21.45
N THR A 18 -6.05 2.36 -22.47
CA THR A 18 -5.85 3.82 -22.40
C THR A 18 -7.20 4.52 -22.61
N ARG A 19 -7.62 5.35 -21.66
CA ARG A 19 -8.87 6.12 -21.74
C ARG A 19 -8.58 7.61 -21.68
N ARG A 20 -9.43 8.41 -22.35
CA ARG A 20 -9.29 9.86 -22.42
C ARG A 20 -10.38 10.53 -21.59
N LEU A 21 -9.99 11.42 -20.69
CA LEU A 21 -10.89 12.26 -19.90
C LEU A 21 -10.52 13.72 -20.17
N GLY A 22 -11.37 14.42 -20.93
CA GLY A 22 -11.06 15.76 -21.43
C GLY A 22 -9.80 15.78 -22.31
N LEU A 23 -8.80 16.55 -21.88
CA LEU A 23 -7.51 16.67 -22.58
C LEU A 23 -6.47 15.63 -22.11
N THR A 24 -6.74 14.92 -21.02
CA THR A 24 -5.79 13.98 -20.40
C THR A 24 -6.04 12.56 -20.87
N LYS A 25 -4.96 11.82 -21.18
CA LYS A 25 -5.00 10.38 -21.47
C LYS A 25 -4.44 9.60 -20.29
N TYR A 26 -5.26 8.74 -19.71
CA TYR A 26 -4.85 7.79 -18.68
C TYR A 26 -4.55 6.45 -19.32
N LYS A 27 -3.28 6.04 -19.32
CA LYS A 27 -2.86 4.74 -19.85
C LYS A 27 -3.09 3.65 -18.81
N PHE A 28 -3.40 2.45 -19.30
CA PHE A 28 -3.55 1.24 -18.48
C PHE A 28 -4.48 1.44 -17.28
N CYS A 29 -5.71 1.88 -17.54
CA CYS A 29 -6.74 2.04 -16.52
C CYS A 29 -8.00 1.21 -16.82
N PHE A 30 -8.76 0.96 -15.76
CA PHE A 30 -10.04 0.25 -15.77
C PHE A 30 -11.12 1.07 -15.03
N VAL A 31 -12.41 0.74 -15.23
CA VAL A 31 -13.52 1.43 -14.53
C VAL A 31 -13.83 0.66 -13.24
N ALA A 32 -13.98 1.36 -12.11
CA ALA A 32 -14.36 0.75 -10.84
C ALA A 32 -15.68 -0.03 -10.93
N LYS A 33 -16.72 0.57 -11.52
CA LYS A 33 -18.01 -0.09 -11.79
C LYS A 33 -17.92 -1.38 -12.63
N GLU A 34 -17.03 -1.42 -13.62
CA GLU A 34 -16.77 -2.64 -14.42
C GLU A 34 -16.10 -3.72 -13.58
N ALA A 35 -15.11 -3.34 -12.76
CA ALA A 35 -14.46 -4.26 -11.82
C ALA A 35 -15.46 -4.84 -10.80
N VAL A 36 -16.35 -4.02 -10.24
CA VAL A 36 -17.41 -4.48 -9.33
C VAL A 36 -18.34 -5.47 -10.04
N SER A 37 -18.79 -5.14 -11.25
CA SER A 37 -19.64 -6.03 -12.04
C SER A 37 -18.95 -7.36 -12.36
N PHE A 38 -17.66 -7.34 -12.71
CA PHE A 38 -16.87 -8.54 -12.94
C PHE A 38 -16.75 -9.40 -11.67
N LEU A 39 -16.43 -8.80 -10.51
CA LEU A 39 -16.28 -9.55 -9.26
C LEU A 39 -17.59 -10.24 -8.84
N VAL A 40 -18.73 -9.61 -9.09
CA VAL A 40 -20.04 -10.22 -8.80
C VAL A 40 -20.39 -11.30 -9.83
N SER A 41 -20.22 -11.02 -11.13
CA SER A 41 -20.59 -12.00 -12.17
C SER A 41 -19.71 -13.24 -12.20
N SER A 42 -18.45 -13.13 -11.78
CA SER A 42 -17.51 -14.26 -11.62
C SER A 42 -17.74 -15.06 -10.33
N GLY A 43 -18.65 -14.63 -9.45
CA GLY A 43 -18.92 -15.29 -8.17
C GLY A 43 -17.84 -15.05 -7.10
N ILE A 44 -16.87 -14.17 -7.36
CA ILE A 44 -15.81 -13.79 -6.41
C ILE A 44 -16.39 -12.99 -5.24
N ALA A 45 -17.40 -12.16 -5.51
CA ALA A 45 -18.14 -11.40 -4.52
C ALA A 45 -19.64 -11.75 -4.61
N GLN A 46 -20.29 -11.90 -3.46
CA GLN A 46 -21.73 -12.18 -3.36
C GLN A 46 -22.60 -10.93 -3.56
N SER A 47 -22.00 -9.75 -3.45
CA SER A 47 -22.70 -8.47 -3.62
C SER A 47 -21.78 -7.38 -4.14
N ARG A 48 -22.36 -6.32 -4.71
CA ARG A 48 -21.61 -5.14 -5.16
C ARG A 48 -20.87 -4.47 -3.99
N SER A 49 -21.50 -4.41 -2.81
CA SER A 49 -20.88 -3.89 -1.59
C SER A 49 -19.67 -4.71 -1.15
N GLU A 50 -19.73 -6.04 -1.29
CA GLU A 50 -18.58 -6.90 -1.00
C GLU A 50 -17.44 -6.71 -2.00
N ALA A 51 -17.76 -6.62 -3.29
CA ALA A 51 -16.77 -6.32 -4.33
C ALA A 51 -16.06 -4.97 -4.07
N VAL A 52 -16.80 -3.94 -3.65
CA VAL A 52 -16.22 -2.66 -3.23
C VAL A 52 -15.29 -2.82 -2.03
N ARG A 53 -15.66 -3.62 -1.02
CA ARG A 53 -14.77 -3.90 0.13
C ARG A 53 -13.48 -4.59 -0.31
N ILE A 54 -13.57 -5.59 -1.19
CA ILE A 54 -12.40 -6.29 -1.75
C ILE A 54 -11.46 -5.30 -2.46
N CYS A 55 -12.00 -4.43 -3.32
CA CYS A 55 -11.19 -3.45 -4.02
C CYS A 55 -10.59 -2.38 -3.11
N ASN A 56 -11.28 -1.97 -2.04
CA ASN A 56 -10.72 -1.07 -1.04
C ASN A 56 -9.56 -1.73 -0.27
N VAL A 57 -9.62 -3.03 0.01
CA VAL A 57 -8.46 -3.77 0.57
C VAL A 57 -7.29 -3.73 -0.41
N PHE A 58 -7.50 -3.99 -1.69
CA PHE A 58 -6.44 -3.88 -2.69
C PHE A 58 -5.88 -2.45 -2.82
N GLN A 59 -6.72 -1.43 -2.71
CA GLN A 59 -6.27 -0.05 -2.73
C GLN A 59 -5.42 0.31 -1.50
N ASN A 60 -5.82 -0.14 -0.31
CA ASN A 60 -5.07 0.05 0.93
C ASN A 60 -3.71 -0.65 0.87
N ASP A 61 -3.68 -1.87 0.31
CA ASP A 61 -2.45 -2.63 0.07
C ASP A 61 -1.57 -2.02 -1.04
N GLY A 62 -2.06 -0.97 -1.73
CA GLY A 62 -1.33 -0.29 -2.79
C GLY A 62 -1.32 -1.05 -4.12
N LEU A 63 -2.17 -2.07 -4.28
CA LEU A 63 -2.31 -2.84 -5.51
C LEU A 63 -3.21 -2.13 -6.53
N LEU A 64 -4.10 -1.25 -6.06
CA LEU A 64 -4.93 -0.38 -6.89
C LEU A 64 -4.70 1.09 -6.51
N GLU A 65 -4.75 1.98 -7.49
CA GLU A 65 -4.69 3.42 -7.24
C GLU A 65 -5.64 4.16 -8.19
N HIS A 66 -6.34 5.17 -7.68
CA HIS A 66 -7.14 6.07 -8.51
C HIS A 66 -6.23 6.88 -9.44
N VAL A 67 -6.63 7.13 -10.68
CA VAL A 67 -5.78 7.84 -11.66
C VAL A 67 -5.41 9.27 -11.25
N SER A 68 -6.30 9.96 -10.52
CA SER A 68 -6.06 11.32 -10.00
C SER A 68 -5.50 11.34 -8.57
N LYS A 69 -5.20 10.15 -7.99
CA LYS A 69 -4.81 9.94 -6.58
C LYS A 69 -5.91 10.33 -5.56
N ASN A 70 -5.81 9.81 -4.33
CA ASN A 70 -6.61 10.20 -3.16
C ASN A 70 -8.15 10.04 -3.20
N VAL A 71 -8.68 9.14 -4.03
CA VAL A 71 -10.12 8.82 -4.04
C VAL A 71 -10.31 7.36 -3.66
N ALA A 72 -11.20 7.07 -2.70
CA ALA A 72 -11.53 5.72 -2.29
C ALA A 72 -12.20 4.93 -3.43
N PHE A 73 -12.13 3.60 -3.36
CA PHE A 73 -12.75 2.76 -4.38
C PHE A 73 -14.25 2.70 -4.15
N GLU A 74 -15.01 3.16 -5.13
CA GLU A 74 -16.48 3.18 -5.11
C GLU A 74 -17.04 2.55 -6.40
N ASP A 75 -18.28 2.09 -6.32
CA ASP A 75 -18.98 1.45 -7.44
C ASP A 75 -19.52 2.46 -8.47
N GLU A 76 -18.60 3.27 -8.99
CA GLU A 76 -18.89 4.40 -9.86
C GLU A 76 -18.03 4.38 -11.12
N ASN A 77 -18.30 5.31 -12.04
CA ASN A 77 -17.51 5.47 -13.26
C ASN A 77 -16.14 6.14 -13.00
N LEU A 78 -15.43 5.67 -11.98
CA LEU A 78 -14.10 6.12 -11.58
C LEU A 78 -13.01 5.29 -12.26
N TYR A 79 -11.88 5.92 -12.56
CA TYR A 79 -10.76 5.26 -13.22
C TYR A 79 -9.67 4.86 -12.23
N PHE A 80 -9.31 3.58 -12.27
CA PHE A 80 -8.25 3.02 -11.44
C PHE A 80 -7.18 2.34 -12.30
N LYS A 81 -5.99 2.18 -11.75
CA LYS A 81 -4.86 1.48 -12.37
C LYS A 81 -4.35 0.39 -11.43
N PHE A 82 -3.81 -0.68 -12.00
CA PHE A 82 -3.11 -1.73 -11.26
C PHE A 82 -1.69 -1.27 -10.95
N CYS A 83 -1.27 -1.44 -9.70
CA CYS A 83 0.06 -1.10 -9.22
C CYS A 83 0.88 -2.37 -9.02
N ILE A 84 2.10 -2.38 -9.56
CA ILE A 84 3.04 -3.52 -9.47
C ILE A 84 3.89 -3.40 -8.18
N LYS A 85 3.93 -2.21 -7.58
CA LYS A 85 4.69 -1.94 -6.35
C LYS A 85 3.71 -1.93 -5.19
N LEU A 86 3.91 -2.82 -4.20
CA LEU A 86 3.37 -2.62 -2.86
C LEU A 86 3.79 -1.21 -2.42
N LYS A 87 2.88 -0.43 -1.81
CA LYS A 87 3.27 0.86 -1.23
C LYS A 87 4.47 0.61 -0.32
N GLN A 88 5.61 1.21 -0.65
CA GLN A 88 6.67 1.35 0.33
C GLN A 88 6.06 2.15 1.48
N LYS A 89 6.11 1.61 2.70
CA LYS A 89 5.64 2.35 3.88
C LYS A 89 6.35 3.70 3.89
N THR A 90 5.59 4.77 4.02
CA THR A 90 6.19 6.10 3.95
C THR A 90 7.05 6.35 5.18
N ALA A 91 8.00 7.27 5.08
CA ALA A 91 8.85 7.62 6.22
C ALA A 91 8.01 8.05 7.43
N GLU A 92 6.86 8.70 7.22
CA GLU A 92 5.94 9.09 8.29
C GLU A 92 5.30 7.88 8.97
N GLU A 93 4.81 6.89 8.20
CA GLU A 93 4.22 5.67 8.78
C GLU A 93 5.22 4.84 9.57
N ILE A 94 6.48 4.81 9.11
CA ILE A 94 7.58 4.17 9.83
C ILE A 94 7.84 4.94 11.12
N LEU A 95 7.92 6.26 11.05
CA LEU A 95 8.19 7.11 12.21
C LEU A 95 7.09 6.99 13.28
N ASP A 96 5.82 7.06 12.90
CA ASP A 96 4.69 6.99 13.84
C ASP A 96 4.64 5.66 14.59
N LYS A 97 4.96 4.55 13.92
CA LYS A 97 4.94 3.22 14.53
C LYS A 97 6.18 2.93 15.37
N VAL A 98 7.32 3.48 14.99
CA VAL A 98 8.62 3.08 15.56
C VAL A 98 9.09 4.05 16.63
N MET A 99 8.84 5.35 16.47
CA MET A 99 9.28 6.37 17.44
C MET A 99 8.75 6.13 18.86
N PRO A 100 7.48 5.70 19.08
CA PRO A 100 7.00 5.39 20.43
C PRO A 100 7.74 4.23 21.09
N SER A 101 8.34 3.35 20.29
CA SER A 101 9.00 2.12 20.73
C SER A 101 10.52 2.24 20.82
N VAL A 102 11.09 3.41 20.48
CA VAL A 102 12.53 3.65 20.47
C VAL A 102 12.92 4.62 21.57
N GLU A 103 13.86 4.21 22.42
CA GLU A 103 14.31 5.03 23.54
C GLU A 103 15.25 6.16 23.09
N VAL A 104 14.70 7.37 22.95
CA VAL A 104 15.45 8.60 22.69
C VAL A 104 15.94 9.21 23.99
N LYS A 105 17.25 9.19 24.24
CA LYS A 105 17.86 9.78 25.44
C LYS A 105 19.24 10.36 25.18
N LYS A 106 19.72 11.15 26.15
CA LYS A 106 21.10 11.64 26.20
C LYS A 106 22.05 10.47 26.44
N ARG A 107 23.07 10.32 25.58
CA ARG A 107 24.07 9.24 25.67
C ARG A 107 25.48 9.84 25.60
N LYS A 108 26.44 9.25 26.32
CA LYS A 108 27.85 9.66 26.33
C LYS A 108 28.69 8.59 25.62
N TYR A 109 29.50 8.99 24.65
CA TYR A 109 30.40 8.09 23.93
C TYR A 109 31.71 8.83 23.62
N ARG A 110 32.84 8.18 23.88
CA ARG A 110 34.20 8.73 23.69
C ARG A 110 34.35 10.20 24.10
N LEU A 111 34.06 10.50 25.38
CA LEU A 111 34.11 11.84 25.98
C LEU A 111 33.13 12.89 25.40
N SER A 112 32.44 12.58 24.32
CA SER A 112 31.39 13.41 23.73
C SER A 112 30.02 13.04 24.27
N THR A 113 29.15 14.03 24.38
CA THR A 113 27.77 13.88 24.85
C THR A 113 26.82 14.17 23.71
N TYR A 114 25.98 13.20 23.37
CA TYR A 114 24.99 13.29 22.31
C TYR A 114 23.61 13.40 22.94
N ARG A 115 22.85 14.41 22.54
CA ARG A 115 21.48 14.67 23.04
C ARG A 115 20.48 14.16 22.01
N ASN A 116 19.34 13.65 22.47
CA ASN A 116 18.24 13.17 21.63
C ASN A 116 18.67 12.12 20.59
N CYS A 117 19.45 11.12 21.03
CA CYS A 117 19.87 10.04 20.16
C CYS A 117 19.13 8.76 20.51
N PHE A 118 18.96 7.87 19.54
CA PHE A 118 18.52 6.49 19.71
C PHE A 118 19.62 5.53 19.26
N VAL A 119 19.51 4.25 19.63
CA VAL A 119 20.47 3.23 19.19
C VAL A 119 19.99 2.65 17.87
N GLY A 120 20.82 2.70 16.81
CA GLY A 120 20.45 2.22 15.48
C GLY A 120 20.07 0.73 15.43
N SER A 121 20.76 -0.12 16.21
CA SER A 121 20.41 -1.55 16.29
C SER A 121 19.04 -1.79 16.93
N GLU A 122 18.67 -0.96 17.92
CA GLU A 122 17.37 -1.04 18.58
C GLU A 122 16.26 -0.58 17.63
N LEU A 123 16.50 0.47 16.83
CA LEU A 123 15.59 0.88 15.76
C LEU A 123 15.36 -0.27 14.76
N VAL A 124 16.42 -0.94 14.32
CA VAL A 124 16.34 -2.08 13.40
C VAL A 124 15.52 -3.23 13.99
N ASP A 125 15.68 -3.51 15.28
CA ASP A 125 14.90 -4.55 15.95
C ASP A 125 13.42 -4.15 16.08
N GLN A 126 13.14 -2.88 16.37
CA GLN A 126 11.77 -2.36 16.39
C GLN A 126 11.10 -2.42 15.00
N LEU A 127 11.84 -2.22 13.90
CA LEU A 127 11.29 -2.38 12.54
C LEU A 127 10.80 -3.80 12.25
N ILE A 128 11.41 -4.81 12.89
CA ILE A 128 10.99 -6.21 12.74
C ILE A 128 9.80 -6.49 13.68
N VAL A 129 9.90 -6.08 14.95
CA VAL A 129 8.84 -6.27 15.97
C VAL A 129 7.52 -5.60 15.55
N THR A 130 7.58 -4.40 14.97
CA THR A 130 6.40 -3.67 14.49
C THR A 130 5.85 -4.19 13.15
N GLY A 131 6.48 -5.22 12.56
CA GLY A 131 6.09 -5.78 11.27
C GLY A 131 6.28 -4.82 10.10
N ILE A 132 7.20 -3.87 10.21
CA ILE A 132 7.60 -2.98 9.10
C ILE A 132 8.50 -3.72 8.12
N THR A 133 9.38 -4.55 8.64
CA THR A 133 10.30 -5.40 7.86
C THR A 133 10.21 -6.84 8.28
N LYS A 134 10.56 -7.73 7.35
CA LYS A 134 10.56 -9.19 7.57
C LYS A 134 11.82 -9.66 8.30
N ASP A 135 12.93 -8.98 8.04
CA ASP A 135 14.27 -9.38 8.48
C ASP A 135 15.21 -8.17 8.58
N ARG A 136 16.34 -8.35 9.27
CA ARG A 136 17.33 -7.29 9.49
C ARG A 136 17.97 -6.78 8.20
N HIS A 137 18.11 -7.63 7.19
CA HIS A 137 18.70 -7.20 5.92
C HIS A 137 17.78 -6.22 5.21
N GLN A 138 16.47 -6.49 5.19
CA GLN A 138 15.47 -5.54 4.69
C GLN A 138 15.44 -4.25 5.50
N ALA A 139 15.54 -4.31 6.84
CA ALA A 139 15.59 -3.12 7.69
C ALA A 139 16.81 -2.24 7.40
N ASN A 140 17.98 -2.84 7.16
CA ASN A 140 19.20 -2.11 6.81
C ASN A 140 19.09 -1.39 5.46
N GLN A 141 18.36 -1.96 4.49
CA GLN A 141 18.12 -1.31 3.20
C GLN A 141 17.19 -0.10 3.27
N ILE A 142 16.42 0.07 4.34
CA ILE A 142 15.56 1.25 4.56
C ILE A 142 16.37 2.43 5.11
N GLY A 143 17.44 2.16 5.87
CA GLY A 143 18.25 3.17 6.54
C GLY A 143 19.41 3.75 5.73
N CYS A 144 19.70 3.20 4.54
CA CYS A 144 20.72 3.68 3.60
C CYS A 144 20.06 4.39 2.41
#